data_AF-A0A4Y2EZT3-F1
#
_entry.id   AF-A0A4Y2EZT3-F1
#
_cell.length_a   1.000
_cell.length_b   1.000
_cell.length_c   1.000
_cell.angle_alpha   90.00
_cell.angle_beta   90.00
_cell.angle_gamma   90.00
#
_symmetry.space_group_name_H-M   'P 1'
#
loop_
_entity.id
_entity.type
_entity.pdbx_description
1 polymer ?
#
loop_
_entity_poly.entity_id
_entity_poly.type
_entity_poly.pdbx_seq_one_letter_code
_entity_poly.pdbx_strand_id
1 'polypeptide(L)'
;MTSCIPFSITGIDFASPLYVRNSKPLDTDYIALLTCSTTRALHIELVSDFITNKFLMGLQRFLGRCGLPHTINTNNSTTFHAANRELISLWNSLTSTKVQKFYGINGIKWKFIDSWAA
;
A
#
# COMPACT_ATOMS: atom_id res chain seq x y z
N MET A 1 -12.39 -0.07 -26.66
CA MET A 1 -11.75 0.49 -25.45
C MET A 1 -11.03 -0.64 -24.74
N THR A 2 -9.79 -0.47 -24.31
CA THR A 2 -9.10 -1.46 -23.47
C THR A 2 -9.69 -1.45 -22.07
N SER A 3 -10.20 -2.59 -21.60
CA SER A 3 -10.61 -2.73 -20.20
C SER A 3 -9.38 -2.59 -19.32
N CYS A 4 -9.38 -1.65 -18.38
CA CYS A 4 -8.31 -1.52 -17.40
C CYS A 4 -8.79 -1.93 -16.01
N ILE A 5 -8.01 -2.80 -15.37
CA ILE A 5 -8.23 -3.26 -14.01
C ILE A 5 -7.96 -2.08 -13.06
N PRO A 6 -8.95 -1.62 -12.26
CA PRO A 6 -8.73 -0.59 -11.25
C PRO A 6 -7.58 -0.96 -10.31
N PHE A 7 -6.86 0.05 -9.82
CA PHE A 7 -5.70 -0.09 -8.93
C PHE A 7 -4.52 -0.92 -9.46
N SER A 8 -4.54 -1.41 -10.70
CA SER A 8 -3.40 -2.12 -11.33
C SER A 8 -2.09 -1.31 -11.29
N ILE A 9 -2.16 0.00 -11.44
CA ILE A 9 -1.08 0.91 -11.01
C ILE A 9 -1.64 1.78 -9.89
N THR A 10 -1.02 1.71 -8.72
CA THR A 10 -1.42 2.44 -7.51
C THR A 10 -0.28 3.32 -7.01
N GLY A 11 -0.54 4.61 -6.77
CA GLY A 11 0.30 5.47 -5.95
C GLY A 11 -0.14 5.38 -4.48
N ILE A 12 0.80 5.30 -3.54
CA ILE A 12 0.51 5.32 -2.10
C ILE A 12 1.32 6.44 -1.45
N ASP A 13 0.63 7.30 -0.72
CA ASP A 13 1.23 8.36 0.09
C ASP A 13 0.47 8.53 1.41
N PHE A 14 1.04 9.27 2.36
CA PHE A 14 0.38 9.62 3.62
C PHE A 14 -0.02 11.09 3.63
N ALA A 15 -1.29 11.37 3.90
CA ALA A 15 -1.75 12.72 4.18
C ALA A 15 -1.28 13.20 5.56
N SER A 16 -1.43 14.50 5.82
CA SER A 16 -1.21 15.09 7.14
C SER A 16 -1.96 14.33 8.26
N PRO A 17 -1.37 14.24 9.47
CA PRO A 17 -2.01 13.58 10.61
C PRO A 17 -3.38 14.20 10.94
N LEU A 18 -4.32 13.35 11.35
CA LEU A 18 -5.64 13.72 11.85
C LEU A 18 -5.77 13.39 13.34
N TYR A 19 -6.34 14.33 14.07
CA TYR A 19 -6.70 14.12 15.48
C TYR A 19 -8.01 13.34 15.57
N VAL A 20 -7.95 12.10 16.06
CA VAL A 20 -9.11 11.20 16.15
C VAL A 20 -9.57 11.07 17.59
N ARG A 21 -10.86 11.30 17.81
CA ARG A 21 -11.48 11.19 19.13
C ARG A 21 -11.94 9.77 19.42
N ASN A 22 -10.99 8.93 19.82
CA ASN A 22 -11.25 7.59 20.36
C ASN A 22 -11.81 7.65 21.80
N SER A 23 -12.08 6.50 22.41
CA SER A 23 -12.50 6.34 23.82
C SER A 23 -11.38 6.63 24.84
N LYS A 24 -10.44 7.50 24.48
CA LYS A 24 -9.14 7.77 25.12
C LYS A 24 -8.80 9.27 24.95
N PRO A 25 -7.69 9.79 25.51
CA PRO A 25 -7.10 11.05 25.04
C PRO A 25 -6.95 11.09 23.51
N LEU A 26 -6.78 12.30 22.97
CA LEU A 26 -6.79 12.58 21.54
C LEU A 26 -5.62 11.86 20.82
N ASP A 27 -5.94 10.77 20.12
CA ASP A 27 -4.96 10.00 19.35
C ASP A 27 -4.68 10.71 18.00
N THR A 28 -3.50 10.47 17.44
CA THR A 28 -3.09 10.99 16.12
C THR A 28 -3.02 9.86 15.11
N ASP A 29 -4.05 9.73 14.28
CA ASP A 29 -4.08 8.76 13.19
C ASP A 29 -3.62 9.41 11.88
N TYR A 30 -3.13 8.60 10.94
CA TYR A 30 -2.73 9.02 9.60
C TYR A 30 -3.70 8.48 8.56
N ILE A 31 -3.91 9.22 7.47
CA ILE A 31 -4.58 8.69 6.28
C ILE A 31 -3.53 8.22 5.29
N ALA A 32 -3.60 6.94 4.91
CA ALA A 32 -2.98 6.46 3.69
C ALA A 32 -3.92 6.74 2.50
N LEU A 33 -3.40 7.45 1.49
CA LEU A 33 -4.07 7.75 0.23
C LEU A 33 -3.58 6.76 -0.83
N LEU A 34 -4.47 5.91 -1.33
CA LEU A 34 -4.15 4.90 -2.35
C LEU A 34 -4.86 5.28 -3.66
N THR A 35 -4.10 5.82 -4.61
CA THR A 35 -4.60 6.42 -5.85
C THR A 35 -4.39 5.49 -7.05
N CYS A 36 -5.45 5.16 -7.80
CA CYS A 36 -5.28 4.44 -9.06
C CYS A 36 -4.87 5.40 -10.18
N SER A 37 -3.68 5.18 -10.77
CA SER A 37 -3.19 6.02 -11.87
C SER A 37 -4.04 5.92 -13.14
N THR A 38 -4.78 4.82 -13.37
CA THR A 38 -5.55 4.62 -14.61
C THR A 38 -7.01 5.06 -14.52
N THR A 39 -7.69 4.85 -13.38
CA THR A 39 -9.09 5.25 -13.21
C THR A 39 -9.27 6.56 -12.45
N ARG A 40 -8.19 7.11 -11.86
CA ARG A 40 -8.21 8.23 -10.90
C ARG A 40 -9.06 7.96 -9.64
N ALA A 41 -9.43 6.71 -9.38
CA ALA A 41 -10.09 6.32 -8.14
C ALA A 41 -9.14 6.51 -6.95
N LEU A 42 -9.67 7.02 -5.84
CA LEU A 42 -8.97 7.13 -4.57
C LEU A 42 -9.60 6.16 -3.57
N HIS A 43 -8.77 5.30 -2.98
CA HIS A 43 -9.09 4.52 -1.79
C HIS A 43 -8.41 5.14 -0.58
N ILE A 44 -9.09 5.17 0.56
CA ILE A 44 -8.65 5.86 1.78
C ILE A 44 -8.61 4.82 2.90
N GLU A 45 -7.45 4.64 3.54
CA GLU A 45 -7.31 3.81 4.74
C GLU A 45 -6.87 4.67 5.93
N LEU A 46 -7.57 4.53 7.05
CA LEU A 46 -7.13 5.09 8.32
C LEU A 46 -6.07 4.16 8.96
N VAL A 47 -4.98 4.75 9.42
CA VAL A 47 -3.79 4.04 9.91
C VAL A 47 -3.31 4.73 11.19
N SER A 48 -3.52 4.11 12.35
CA SER A 48 -3.36 4.76 13.66
C SER A 48 -1.93 5.07 14.12
N ASP A 49 -0.94 4.96 13.23
CA ASP A 49 0.46 5.37 13.42
C ASP A 49 1.18 5.24 12.06
N PHE A 50 2.25 5.99 11.85
CA PHE A 50 3.08 5.93 10.63
C PHE A 50 3.96 4.66 10.56
N ILE A 51 3.98 3.80 11.59
CA ILE A 51 4.83 2.60 11.63
C ILE A 51 4.41 1.48 10.65
N THR A 52 5.41 0.73 10.17
CA THR A 52 5.30 -0.35 9.17
C THR A 52 4.16 -1.33 9.41
N ASN A 53 3.97 -1.82 10.64
CA ASN A 53 2.94 -2.80 10.95
C ASN A 53 1.52 -2.23 10.73
N LYS A 54 1.27 -1.00 11.19
CA LYS A 54 -0.04 -0.35 10.99
C LYS A 54 -0.30 -0.08 9.51
N PHE A 55 0.72 0.37 8.78
CA PHE A 55 0.63 0.53 7.32
C PHE A 55 0.33 -0.81 6.62
N LEU A 56 1.02 -1.90 6.96
CA LEU A 56 0.79 -3.22 6.36
C LEU A 56 -0.63 -3.74 6.63
N MET A 57 -1.19 -3.49 7.82
CA MET A 57 -2.61 -3.79 8.10
C MET A 57 -3.55 -2.95 7.22
N GLY A 58 -3.21 -1.69 6.92
CA GLY A 58 -3.96 -0.85 5.97
C GLY A 58 -3.88 -1.38 4.54
N LEU A 59 -2.66 -1.68 4.08
CA LEU A 59 -2.41 -2.29 2.79
C LEU A 59 -3.17 -3.61 2.62
N GLN A 60 -3.17 -4.49 3.62
CA GLN A 60 -3.92 -5.76 3.58
C GLN A 60 -5.43 -5.54 3.38
N ARG A 61 -6.03 -4.53 4.03
CA ARG A 61 -7.46 -4.20 3.84
C ARG A 61 -7.75 -3.66 2.44
N PHE A 62 -6.86 -2.84 1.89
CA PHE A 62 -6.93 -2.41 0.49
C PHE A 62 -6.81 -3.59 -0.48
N LEU A 63 -5.79 -4.44 -0.33
CA LEU A 63 -5.57 -5.61 -1.20
C LEU A 63 -6.77 -6.58 -1.18
N GLY A 64 -7.40 -6.76 -0.01
CA GLY A 64 -8.62 -7.56 0.15
C GLY A 64 -9.90 -6.95 -0.46
N ARG A 65 -9.89 -5.66 -0.80
CA ARG A 65 -11.01 -4.92 -1.41
C ARG A 65 -10.83 -4.66 -2.90
N CYS A 66 -9.61 -4.30 -3.30
CA CYS A 66 -9.26 -3.84 -4.64
C CYS A 66 -8.46 -4.86 -5.46
N GLY A 67 -8.00 -5.96 -4.84
CA GLY A 67 -7.12 -6.94 -5.46
C GLY A 67 -5.64 -6.56 -5.37
N LEU A 68 -4.77 -7.35 -6.02
CA LEU A 68 -3.33 -7.10 -6.04
C LEU A 68 -2.97 -6.09 -7.15
N PRO A 69 -2.31 -4.96 -6.83
CA PRO A 69 -1.87 -3.99 -7.83
C PRO A 69 -0.63 -4.51 -8.56
N HIS A 70 -0.56 -4.37 -9.89
CA HIS A 70 0.64 -4.71 -10.66
C HIS A 70 1.86 -3.85 -10.29
N THR A 71 1.63 -2.60 -9.89
CA THR A 71 2.69 -1.67 -9.48
C THR A 71 2.22 -0.80 -8.32
N ILE A 72 3.07 -0.67 -7.30
CA ILE A 72 2.95 0.31 -6.23
C ILE A 72 4.05 1.35 -6.42
N ASN A 73 3.69 2.63 -6.46
CA ASN A 73 4.64 3.75 -6.42
C ASN A 73 4.49 4.47 -5.07
N THR A 74 5.57 4.68 -4.32
CA THR A 74 5.55 5.40 -3.04
C THR A 74 6.65 6.44 -2.94
N ASN A 75 6.49 7.43 -2.05
CA ASN A 75 7.61 8.27 -1.64
C ASN A 75 8.73 7.44 -0.96
N ASN A 76 9.89 8.05 -0.73
CA ASN A 76 11.07 7.41 -0.13
C ASN A 76 11.03 7.23 1.41
N SER A 77 9.86 7.20 2.07
CA SER A 77 9.78 7.06 3.53
C SER A 77 10.31 5.72 4.05
N THR A 78 10.87 5.76 5.26
CA THR A 78 11.39 4.58 5.97
C THR A 78 10.34 3.50 6.17
N THR A 79 9.08 3.88 6.40
CA THR A 79 7.92 2.99 6.50
C THR A 79 7.66 2.22 5.22
N PHE A 80 7.66 2.88 4.06
CA PHE A 80 7.46 2.18 2.78
C PHE A 80 8.66 1.29 2.43
N HIS A 81 9.89 1.74 2.71
CA HIS A 81 11.09 0.91 2.58
C HIS A 81 11.05 -0.33 3.47
N ALA A 82 10.54 -0.22 4.70
CA ALA A 82 10.35 -1.36 5.60
C ALA A 82 9.22 -2.28 5.12
N ALA A 83 8.08 -1.74 4.69
CA ALA A 83 6.94 -2.52 4.22
C ALA A 83 7.27 -3.34 2.97
N ASN A 84 8.04 -2.77 2.04
CA ASN A 84 8.54 -3.50 0.87
C ASN A 84 9.47 -4.66 1.27
N ARG A 85 10.36 -4.47 2.27
CA ARG A 85 11.20 -5.57 2.81
C ARG A 85 10.38 -6.67 3.46
N GLU A 86 9.36 -6.32 4.25
CA GLU A 86 8.45 -7.30 4.87
C GLU A 86 7.70 -8.12 3.82
N LEU A 87 7.20 -7.49 2.75
CA LEU A 87 6.53 -8.18 1.65
C LEU A 87 7.47 -9.11 0.89
N ILE A 88 8.72 -8.70 0.64
CA ILE A 88 9.76 -9.55 0.01
C ILE A 88 10.16 -10.71 0.94
N SER A 89 10.20 -10.49 2.26
CA SER A 89 10.50 -11.52 3.27
C SER A 89 9.38 -12.56 3.35
N LEU A 90 8.13 -12.10 3.57
CA LEU A 90 6.92 -12.92 3.53
C LEU A 90 6.85 -13.73 2.24
N TRP A 91 7.17 -13.11 1.11
CA TRP A 91 7.21 -13.78 -0.17
C TRP A 91 8.19 -14.96 -0.21
N ASN A 92 9.46 -14.71 0.14
CA ASN A 92 10.50 -15.73 0.07
C ASN A 92 10.26 -16.89 1.06
N SER A 93 9.43 -16.68 2.09
CA SER A 93 8.96 -17.74 3.00
C SER A 93 7.96 -18.73 2.36
N LEU A 94 7.28 -18.36 1.27
CA LEU A 94 6.20 -19.16 0.69
C LEU A 94 6.76 -20.33 -0.14
N THR A 95 6.72 -21.53 0.43
CA THR A 95 7.36 -22.75 -0.12
C THR A 95 6.67 -23.32 -1.37
N SER A 96 5.39 -23.01 -1.61
CA SER A 96 4.62 -23.61 -2.71
C SER A 96 4.89 -22.91 -4.04
N THR A 97 5.65 -23.57 -4.93
CA THR A 97 5.91 -23.07 -6.29
C THR A 97 4.65 -22.86 -7.14
N LYS A 98 3.52 -23.52 -6.79
CA LYS A 98 2.21 -23.25 -7.40
C LYS A 98 1.64 -21.91 -6.94
N VAL A 99 1.67 -21.62 -5.64
CA VAL A 99 1.28 -20.31 -5.08
C VAL A 99 2.19 -19.22 -5.63
N GLN A 100 3.50 -19.47 -5.71
CA GLN A 100 4.47 -18.55 -6.31
C GLN A 100 4.19 -18.22 -7.78
N LYS A 101 3.72 -19.19 -8.57
CA LYS A 101 3.36 -18.96 -9.98
C LYS A 101 1.97 -18.33 -10.14
N PHE A 102 1.02 -18.65 -9.26
CA PHE A 102 -0.35 -18.13 -9.34
C PHE A 102 -0.45 -16.66 -8.93
N TYR A 103 0.20 -16.26 -7.83
CA TYR A 103 0.31 -14.85 -7.42
C TYR A 103 1.55 -14.14 -8.01
N GLY A 104 2.42 -14.88 -8.71
CA GLY A 104 3.41 -14.41 -9.67
C GLY A 104 4.23 -13.18 -9.28
N ILE A 105 5.04 -13.23 -8.22
CA ILE A 105 5.60 -12.08 -7.46
C ILE A 105 6.39 -10.97 -8.20
N ASN A 106 6.69 -11.09 -9.49
CA ASN A 106 6.80 -9.86 -10.31
C ASN A 106 5.46 -9.06 -10.38
N GLY A 107 4.43 -9.53 -9.67
CA GLY A 107 3.05 -9.09 -9.63
C GLY A 107 2.79 -7.88 -8.75
N ILE A 108 3.62 -7.53 -7.76
CA ILE A 108 3.63 -6.18 -7.18
C ILE A 108 5.01 -5.57 -7.39
N LYS A 109 5.17 -4.83 -8.49
CA LYS A 109 6.39 -4.05 -8.74
C LYS A 109 6.38 -2.81 -7.85
N TRP A 110 7.07 -2.86 -6.71
CA TRP A 110 7.29 -1.67 -5.89
C TRP A 110 8.28 -0.72 -6.58
N LYS A 111 7.98 0.58 -6.58
CA LYS A 111 8.87 1.66 -7.01
C LYS A 111 8.85 2.75 -5.95
N PHE A 112 10.02 3.31 -5.69
CA PHE A 112 10.14 4.55 -4.94
C PHE A 112 10.24 5.71 -5.94
N ILE A 113 9.47 6.77 -5.71
CA ILE A 113 9.53 8.01 -6.47
C ILE A 113 10.17 9.10 -5.62
N ASP A 114 10.98 9.93 -6.26
CA ASP A 114 11.64 11.05 -5.60
C ASP A 114 10.63 12.17 -5.30
N SER A 115 10.84 12.89 -4.20
CA SER A 115 9.89 13.83 -3.60
C SER A 115 9.65 15.14 -4.38
N TRP A 116 10.05 15.17 -5.66
CA TRP A 116 9.80 16.26 -6.61
C TRP A 116 8.80 15.85 -7.72
N ALA A 117 8.31 14.61 -7.70
CA ALA A 117 7.40 14.05 -8.71
C ALA A 117 5.97 13.79 -8.20
N ALA A 118 5.54 14.54 -7.17
CA ALA A 118 4.22 14.47 -6.54
C ALA A 118 3.47 15.80 -6.72
#